data_AF-A0A0B0P338-F1
#
_entry.id   AF-A0A0B0P338-F1
#
_cell.length_a   1.000
_cell.length_b   1.000
_cell.length_c   1.000
_cell.angle_alpha   90.00
_cell.angle_beta   90.00
_cell.angle_gamma   90.00
#
_symmetry.space_group_name_H-M   'P 1'
#
loop_
_entity.id
_entity.type
_entity.pdbx_description
1 polymer ?
#
loop_
_entity_poly.entity_id
_entity_poly.type
_entity_poly.pdbx_seq_one_letter_code
_entity_poly.pdbx_strand_id
1 'polypeptide(L)'
;MQLDFGIQKKERIVSELELQVGKNKFTHTIGSKSFACVADDEELSSGQKVGHLQLFYITHRKKDRSPMTIKAAEIMEKLKDKRAEYETITSSDSSVNLDNIDNRIITEVLGSERYDRV
;
A
#
# COMPACT_ATOMS: atom_id res chain seq x y z
N MET A 1 8.47 -39.95 -18.31
CA MET A 1 9.18 -38.71 -17.96
C MET A 1 8.13 -37.68 -17.57
N GLN A 2 7.92 -37.57 -16.25
CA GLN A 2 8.03 -36.34 -15.44
C GLN A 2 6.83 -35.39 -15.58
N LEU A 3 5.97 -35.45 -14.55
CA LEU A 3 4.82 -34.60 -14.29
C LEU A 3 5.25 -33.52 -13.28
N ASP A 4 6.10 -32.58 -13.71
CA ASP A 4 6.79 -31.68 -12.75
C ASP A 4 6.49 -30.19 -13.02
N PHE A 5 5.45 -29.87 -13.81
CA PHE A 5 5.15 -28.49 -14.21
C PHE A 5 4.46 -27.65 -13.12
N GLY A 6 3.82 -28.30 -12.13
CA GLY A 6 3.10 -27.63 -11.04
C GLY A 6 3.99 -27.15 -9.90
N ILE A 7 5.13 -27.80 -9.68
CA ILE A 7 6.05 -27.54 -8.56
C ILE A 7 6.92 -26.29 -8.86
N GLN A 8 7.40 -26.19 -10.10
CA GLN A 8 8.25 -25.10 -10.60
C GLN A 8 7.60 -23.71 -10.50
N LYS A 9 6.26 -23.61 -10.68
CA LYS A 9 5.59 -22.31 -10.62
C LYS A 9 5.47 -21.79 -9.18
N LYS A 10 5.31 -22.69 -8.21
CA LYS A 10 5.23 -22.32 -6.79
C LYS A 10 6.61 -21.97 -6.24
N GLU A 11 7.64 -22.72 -6.60
CA GLU A 11 9.03 -22.42 -6.25
C GLU A 11 9.50 -21.11 -6.89
N ARG A 12 9.12 -20.79 -8.13
CA ARG A 12 9.46 -19.49 -8.75
C ARG A 12 8.89 -18.29 -7.98
N ILE A 13 7.64 -18.40 -7.50
CA ILE A 13 7.01 -17.35 -6.69
C ILE A 13 7.71 -17.24 -5.33
N VAL A 14 8.04 -18.37 -4.70
CA VAL A 14 8.78 -18.40 -3.43
C VAL A 14 10.18 -17.81 -3.60
N SER A 15 10.91 -18.12 -4.67
CA SER A 15 12.23 -17.55 -4.95
C SER A 15 12.19 -16.06 -5.27
N GLU A 16 11.14 -15.56 -5.91
CA GLU A 16 10.95 -14.12 -6.16
C GLU A 16 10.55 -13.34 -4.89
N LEU A 17 9.86 -14.01 -3.96
CA LEU A 17 9.62 -13.51 -2.61
C LEU A 17 10.90 -13.53 -1.75
N GLU A 18 11.69 -14.59 -1.81
CA GLU A 18 12.96 -14.73 -1.07
C GLU A 18 14.05 -13.78 -1.57
N LEU A 19 14.11 -13.49 -2.88
CA LEU A 19 15.01 -12.47 -3.43
C LEU A 19 14.70 -11.04 -2.93
N GLN A 20 13.49 -10.80 -2.40
CA GLN A 20 13.10 -9.53 -1.77
C GLN A 20 13.40 -9.45 -0.26
N VAL A 21 13.75 -10.57 0.40
CA VAL A 21 14.09 -10.62 1.83
C VAL A 21 15.40 -9.87 2.15
N GLY A 22 16.20 -9.52 1.15
CA GLY A 22 17.52 -8.92 1.33
C GLY A 22 17.60 -7.40 1.57
N LYS A 23 16.53 -6.59 1.40
CA LYS A 23 16.64 -5.12 1.51
C LYS A 23 15.38 -4.46 2.06
N ASN A 24 15.30 -4.37 3.39
CA ASN A 24 14.27 -3.63 4.12
C ASN A 24 14.51 -2.09 4.16
N LYS A 25 14.96 -1.50 3.05
CA LYS A 25 15.00 -0.04 2.91
C LYS A 25 13.85 0.38 2.00
N PHE A 26 12.81 0.95 2.61
CA PHE A 26 11.73 1.64 1.90
C PHE A 26 12.34 2.69 0.98
N THR A 27 12.49 2.33 -0.28
CA THR A 27 13.15 3.15 -1.29
C THR A 27 12.05 3.99 -1.91
N HIS A 28 11.92 5.25 -1.49
CA HIS A 28 10.97 6.21 -2.07
C HIS A 28 11.35 6.42 -3.54
N THR A 29 10.75 5.66 -4.46
CA THR A 29 11.16 5.73 -5.86
C THR A 29 9.98 5.47 -6.78
N ILE A 30 9.04 6.41 -6.80
CA ILE A 30 8.35 6.71 -8.07
C ILE A 30 9.23 7.70 -8.86
N GLY A 31 10.46 7.28 -9.17
CA GLY A 31 11.47 8.12 -9.82
C GLY A 31 11.81 9.40 -9.04
N SER A 32 12.22 10.45 -9.76
CA SER A 32 12.67 11.75 -9.21
C SER A 32 11.55 12.69 -8.74
N LYS A 33 10.28 12.24 -8.75
CA LYS A 33 9.14 13.08 -8.39
C LYS A 33 8.92 13.06 -6.88
N SER A 34 8.66 14.24 -6.31
CA SER A 34 8.24 14.36 -4.92
C SER A 34 6.80 13.86 -4.75
N PHE A 35 6.40 13.53 -3.53
CA PHE A 35 5.01 13.19 -3.20
C PHE A 35 4.01 14.28 -3.64
N ALA A 36 4.39 15.55 -3.49
CA ALA A 36 3.55 16.68 -3.91
C ALA A 36 3.29 16.65 -5.43
N CYS A 37 4.33 16.46 -6.26
CA CYS A 37 4.15 16.38 -7.71
C CYS A 37 3.28 15.19 -8.13
N VAL A 38 3.38 14.06 -7.41
CA VAL A 38 2.55 12.88 -7.69
C VAL A 38 1.08 13.15 -7.34
N ALA A 39 0.83 13.82 -6.22
CA ALA A 39 -0.51 14.24 -5.85
C ALA A 39 -1.07 15.22 -6.89
N ASP A 40 -0.33 16.28 -7.23
CA ASP A 40 -0.77 17.27 -8.22
C ASP A 40 -1.11 16.64 -9.58
N ASP A 41 -0.26 15.75 -10.09
CA ASP A 41 -0.50 15.06 -11.37
C ASP A 41 -1.79 14.20 -11.32
N GLU A 42 -2.01 13.48 -10.21
CA GLU A 42 -3.19 12.63 -10.04
C GLU A 42 -4.45 13.48 -9.80
N GLU A 43 -4.38 14.57 -9.04
CA GLU A 43 -5.48 15.52 -8.85
C GLU A 43 -5.89 16.18 -10.16
N LEU A 44 -4.92 16.57 -11.00
CA LEU A 44 -5.17 17.11 -12.33
C LEU A 44 -5.85 16.08 -13.25
N SER A 45 -5.51 14.80 -13.11
CA SER A 45 -6.08 13.73 -13.94
C SER A 45 -7.46 13.27 -13.47
N SER A 46 -7.70 13.24 -12.16
CA SER A 46 -8.93 12.75 -11.53
C SER A 46 -9.96 13.86 -11.29
N GLY A 47 -9.53 15.12 -11.25
CA GLY A 47 -10.37 16.27 -10.89
C GLY A 47 -10.77 16.29 -9.41
N GLN A 48 -10.15 15.44 -8.58
CA GLN A 48 -10.47 15.28 -7.16
C GLN A 48 -9.18 15.32 -6.33
N LYS A 49 -9.30 15.76 -5.08
CA LYS A 49 -8.16 15.74 -4.16
C LYS A 49 -7.69 14.31 -3.88
N VAL A 50 -6.38 14.12 -3.85
CA VAL A 50 -5.78 12.82 -3.55
C VAL A 50 -5.71 12.65 -2.04
N GLY A 51 -6.43 11.66 -1.52
CA GLY A 51 -6.34 11.28 -0.12
C GLY A 51 -4.96 10.71 0.22
N HIS A 52 -4.53 10.83 1.47
CA HIS A 52 -3.24 10.30 1.91
C HIS A 52 -3.12 8.79 1.69
N LEU A 53 -4.24 8.07 1.82
CA LEU A 53 -4.27 6.63 1.60
C LEU A 53 -4.06 6.30 0.12
N GLN A 54 -4.73 7.03 -0.77
CA GLN A 54 -4.53 6.93 -2.22
C GLN A 54 -3.10 7.27 -2.62
N LEU A 55 -2.54 8.35 -2.06
CA LEU A 55 -1.16 8.74 -2.30
C LEU A 55 -0.18 7.62 -1.92
N PHE A 56 -0.38 6.97 -0.78
CA PHE A 56 0.41 5.80 -0.37
C PHE A 56 0.33 4.66 -1.39
N TYR A 57 -0.87 4.35 -1.89
CA TYR A 57 -1.01 3.32 -2.93
C TYR A 57 -0.29 3.68 -4.22
N ILE A 58 -0.34 4.94 -4.65
CA ILE A 58 0.31 5.37 -5.90
C ILE A 58 1.83 5.27 -5.76
N THR A 59 2.40 5.77 -4.66
CA THR A 59 3.85 5.85 -4.48
C THR A 59 4.53 4.52 -4.13
N HIS A 60 3.79 3.56 -3.57
CA HIS A 60 4.33 2.25 -3.18
C HIS A 60 3.98 1.12 -4.16
N ARG A 61 3.49 1.48 -5.34
CA ARG A 61 3.26 0.55 -6.45
C ARG A 61 4.21 0.82 -7.60
N LYS A 62 4.59 -0.25 -8.28
CA LYS A 62 5.28 -0.19 -9.56
C LYS A 62 4.30 0.23 -10.67
N LYS A 63 4.82 0.53 -11.85
CA LYS A 63 4.00 0.89 -13.03
C LYS A 63 3.03 -0.21 -13.45
N ASP A 64 3.37 -1.48 -13.21
CA ASP A 64 2.51 -2.64 -13.44
C ASP A 64 1.44 -2.83 -12.35
N ARG A 65 1.36 -1.91 -11.40
CA ARG A 65 0.45 -1.90 -10.23
C ARG A 65 0.74 -2.97 -9.18
N SER A 66 1.85 -3.70 -9.28
CA SER A 66 2.32 -4.57 -8.19
C SER A 66 2.91 -3.75 -7.03
N PRO A 67 2.88 -4.25 -5.79
CA PRO A 67 3.58 -3.61 -4.67
C PRO A 67 5.08 -3.53 -4.93
N MET A 68 5.71 -2.44 -4.48
CA MET A 68 7.15 -2.24 -4.63
C MET A 68 7.97 -3.28 -3.85
N THR A 69 7.48 -3.68 -2.66
CA THR A 69 8.10 -4.65 -1.75
C THR A 69 7.03 -5.49 -1.06
N ILE A 70 7.41 -6.64 -0.49
CA ILE A 70 6.54 -7.47 0.34
C ILE A 70 5.95 -6.67 1.51
N LYS A 71 6.79 -5.89 2.20
CA LYS A 71 6.33 -5.04 3.31
C LYS A 71 5.30 -4.00 2.87
N ALA A 72 5.48 -3.40 1.69
CA ALA A 72 4.47 -2.51 1.13
C ALA A 72 3.17 -3.27 0.84
N ALA A 73 3.25 -4.50 0.33
CA ALA A 73 2.08 -5.34 0.10
C ALA A 73 1.30 -5.63 1.40
N GLU A 74 2.00 -6.02 2.47
CA GLU A 74 1.41 -6.26 3.79
C GLU A 74 0.73 -5.01 4.36
N ILE A 75 1.38 -3.84 4.25
CA ILE A 75 0.81 -2.57 4.71
C ILE A 75 -0.42 -2.21 3.87
N MET A 76 -0.34 -2.35 2.55
CA MET A 76 -1.45 -2.08 1.63
C MET A 76 -2.68 -2.94 1.92
N GLU A 77 -2.48 -4.20 2.33
CA GLU A 77 -3.52 -5.13 2.76
C GLU A 77 -4.17 -4.65 4.07
N LYS A 78 -3.36 -4.35 5.10
CA LYS A 78 -3.85 -3.81 6.38
C LYS A 78 -4.64 -2.52 6.22
N LEU A 79 -4.17 -1.61 5.36
CA LEU A 79 -4.86 -0.35 5.06
C LEU A 79 -6.21 -0.61 4.37
N LYS A 80 -6.30 -1.61 3.48
CA LYS A 80 -7.54 -1.97 2.79
C LYS A 80 -8.56 -2.57 3.77
N ASP A 81 -8.11 -3.46 4.65
CA ASP A 81 -8.97 -4.08 5.66
C ASP A 81 -9.51 -3.04 6.63
N LYS A 82 -8.65 -2.13 7.12
CA LYS A 82 -9.09 -1.05 8.00
C LYS A 82 -10.04 -0.08 7.31
N ARG A 83 -9.79 0.26 6.05
CA ARG A 83 -10.71 1.08 5.27
C ARG A 83 -12.10 0.46 5.16
N ALA A 84 -12.18 -0.85 4.92
CA ALA A 84 -13.45 -1.57 4.88
C ALA A 84 -14.18 -1.52 6.23
N GLU A 85 -13.46 -1.71 7.34
CA GLU A 85 -14.01 -1.57 8.70
C GLU A 85 -14.61 -0.17 8.92
N TYR A 86 -13.87 0.89 8.60
CA TYR A 86 -14.38 2.26 8.74
C TYR A 86 -15.52 2.59 7.79
N GLU A 87 -15.54 2.07 6.57
CA GLU A 87 -16.69 2.23 5.67
C GLU A 87 -17.95 1.58 6.23
N THR A 88 -17.83 0.40 6.88
CA THR A 88 -18.98 -0.24 7.54
C THR A 88 -19.52 0.60 8.71
N ILE A 89 -18.63 1.22 9.49
CA ILE A 89 -18.99 2.09 10.62
C ILE A 89 -19.60 3.40 10.14
N THR A 90 -18.99 4.03 9.12
CA THR A 90 -19.45 5.30 8.54
C THR A 90 -20.80 5.13 7.83
N SER A 91 -21.08 3.95 7.26
CA SER A 91 -22.40 3.64 6.74
C SER A 91 -23.50 3.68 7.83
N SER A 92 -23.13 3.52 9.11
CA SER A 92 -24.06 3.63 10.24
C SER A 92 -24.03 5.01 10.90
N ASP A 93 -22.92 5.75 10.79
CA ASP A 93 -22.72 7.06 11.40
C ASP A 93 -22.37 8.10 10.32
N SER A 94 -23.39 8.82 9.83
CA SER A 94 -23.26 9.78 8.73
C SER A 94 -22.44 11.04 9.05
N SER A 95 -21.93 11.16 10.28
CA SER A 95 -21.21 12.34 10.76
C SER A 95 -19.69 12.30 10.53
N VAL A 96 -19.15 11.16 10.06
CA VAL A 96 -17.70 10.94 10.00
C VAL A 96 -17.11 11.55 8.72
N ASN A 97 -16.19 12.51 8.88
CA ASN A 97 -15.46 13.15 7.77
C ASN A 97 -14.46 12.17 7.12
N LEU A 98 -14.56 11.94 5.80
CA LEU A 98 -13.71 11.03 5.04
C LEU A 98 -12.20 11.35 5.13
N ASP A 99 -11.81 12.63 5.08
CA ASP A 99 -10.40 13.02 5.23
C ASP A 99 -9.86 12.69 6.63
N ASN A 100 -10.74 12.71 7.64
CA ASN A 100 -10.39 12.31 9.00
C ASN A 100 -10.21 10.78 9.10
N ILE A 101 -10.97 10.02 8.31
CA ILE A 101 -10.87 8.55 8.26
C ILE A 101 -9.54 8.12 7.65
N ASP A 102 -9.14 8.67 6.49
CA ASP A 102 -7.87 8.32 5.85
C ASP A 102 -6.67 8.60 6.76
N ASN A 103 -6.65 9.78 7.39
CA ASN A 103 -5.62 10.17 8.35
C ASN A 103 -5.55 9.22 9.55
N ARG A 104 -6.72 8.82 10.06
CA ARG A 104 -6.84 7.90 11.19
C ARG A 104 -6.36 6.50 10.82
N ILE A 105 -6.79 5.96 9.67
CA ILE A 105 -6.37 4.65 9.17
C ILE A 105 -4.84 4.60 9.01
N ILE A 106 -4.24 5.62 8.38
CA ILE A 106 -2.78 5.68 8.21
C ILE A 106 -2.08 5.72 9.56
N THR A 107 -2.58 6.50 10.51
CA THR A 107 -1.96 6.59 11.84
C THR A 107 -2.10 5.28 12.61
N GLU A 108 -3.22 4.58 12.50
CA GLU A 108 -3.42 3.29 13.16
C GLU A 108 -2.54 2.19 12.53
N VAL A 109 -2.44 2.12 11.20
CA VAL A 109 -1.64 1.10 10.51
C VAL A 109 -0.13 1.40 10.57
N LEU A 110 0.28 2.63 10.22
CA LEU A 110 1.70 3.02 10.18
C LEU A 110 2.24 3.48 11.53
N GLY A 111 1.39 4.00 12.42
CA GLY A 111 1.80 4.43 13.76
C GLY A 111 2.02 3.26 14.71
N SER A 112 1.28 2.15 14.53
CA SER A 112 1.51 0.91 15.31
C SER A 112 2.88 0.28 15.01
N GLU A 113 3.43 0.49 13.80
CA GLU A 113 4.78 0.04 13.41
C GLU A 113 5.91 0.78 14.18
N ARG A 114 5.61 1.94 14.79
CA ARG A 114 6.62 2.74 15.52
C ARG A 114 6.79 2.36 16.99
N TYR A 115 5.87 1.56 17.55
CA TYR A 115 5.90 1.16 18.96
C TYR A 115 6.78 -0.07 19.25
N ASP A 116 7.12 -0.86 18.23
CA ASP A 116 8.08 -1.98 18.34
C ASP A 116 9.56 -1.52 18.35
N ARG A 117 9.80 -0.22 18.60
CA ARG A 117 11.13 0.38 18.72
C ARG A 117 11.29 0.98 20.11
N VAL A 118 11.36 0.12 21.12
CA VAL A 118 11.88 0.44 22.47
C VAL A 118 12.97 -0.56 22.80
#